data_AF-A0A8D9MFU6-F1
#
_entry.id   AF-A0A8D9MFU6-F1
#
_cell.length_a   1.000
_cell.length_b   1.000
_cell.length_c   1.000
_cell.angle_alpha   90.00
_cell.angle_beta   90.00
_cell.angle_gamma   90.00
#
_symmetry.space_group_name_H-M   'P 1'
#
loop_
_entity.id
_entity.type
_entity.pdbx_description
1 polymer ?
#
loop_
_entity_poly.entity_id
_entity_poly.type
_entity_poly.pdbx_seq_one_letter_code
_entity_poly.pdbx_strand_id
1 'polypeptide(L)'
;MFSSDENFIQSGKIGRVQADRESEFLKPYKTLRYFPNGTRNCYNLTVEKGRNHLIRVFFVYANYDGFDINPNFDLYLGPNLWGTIDLQGQVKGLRAELLHIPIFKLVADLSG
;
A
#
# COMPACT_ATOMS: atom_id res chain seq x y z
N MET A 1 -13.25 -7.75 8.95
CA MET A 1 -13.69 -8.04 7.56
C MET A 1 -12.91 -7.12 6.64
N PHE A 2 -12.43 -7.61 5.48
CA PHE A 2 -11.71 -6.80 4.49
C PHE A 2 -12.57 -6.69 3.22
N SER A 3 -12.50 -5.56 2.54
CA SER A 3 -13.17 -5.29 1.25
C SER A 3 -12.13 -4.94 0.17
N SER A 4 -12.50 -5.08 -1.10
CA SER A 4 -11.68 -4.64 -2.23
C SER A 4 -11.38 -3.15 -2.14
N ASP A 5 -10.22 -2.75 -2.66
CA ASP A 5 -9.75 -1.37 -2.70
C ASP A 5 -10.15 -0.64 -4.00
N GLU A 6 -10.76 -1.35 -4.94
CA GLU A 6 -11.04 -0.93 -6.32
C GLU A 6 -11.79 0.41 -6.43
N ASN A 7 -12.71 0.70 -5.51
CA ASN A 7 -13.48 1.95 -5.52
C ASN A 7 -12.70 3.17 -4.97
N PHE A 8 -11.48 2.97 -4.47
CA PHE A 8 -10.68 4.01 -3.83
C PHE A 8 -9.46 4.43 -4.66
N ILE A 9 -9.20 3.77 -5.79
CA ILE A 9 -8.01 3.99 -6.64
C ILE A 9 -8.41 3.94 -8.12
N GLN A 10 -7.72 4.71 -8.96
CA GLN A 10 -8.03 4.81 -10.41
C GLN A 10 -7.04 4.04 -11.30
N SER A 11 -5.89 3.64 -10.75
CA SER A 11 -4.78 3.05 -11.49
C SER A 11 -4.22 1.81 -10.78
N GLY A 12 -3.20 1.21 -11.39
CA GLY A 12 -2.55 0.02 -10.87
C GLY A 12 -3.21 -1.28 -11.31
N LYS A 13 -2.48 -2.37 -11.12
CA LYS A 13 -2.90 -3.73 -11.43
C LYS A 13 -2.88 -4.56 -10.15
N ILE A 14 -3.65 -5.65 -10.16
CA ILE A 14 -3.69 -6.58 -9.04
C ILE A 14 -2.65 -7.68 -9.31
N GLY A 15 -1.75 -7.86 -8.35
CA GLY A 15 -0.78 -8.95 -8.30
C GLY A 15 -1.14 -9.93 -7.19
N ARG A 16 -0.53 -11.11 -7.25
CA ARG A 16 -0.64 -12.14 -6.24
C ARG A 16 0.75 -12.60 -5.86
N VAL A 17 1.01 -12.77 -4.56
CA VAL A 17 2.30 -13.27 -4.07
C VAL A 17 2.64 -14.61 -4.74
N GLN A 18 3.93 -14.92 -4.85
CA GLN A 18 4.39 -16.16 -5.46
C GLN A 18 3.73 -17.38 -4.80
N ALA A 19 3.31 -18.36 -5.62
CA ALA A 19 2.41 -19.44 -5.21
C ALA A 19 2.95 -20.29 -4.04
N ASP A 20 4.26 -20.56 -4.03
CA ASP A 20 4.97 -21.28 -2.97
C ASP A 20 5.04 -20.51 -1.64
N ARG A 21 4.88 -19.18 -1.70
CA ARG A 21 4.94 -18.28 -0.53
C ARG A 21 3.57 -17.93 0.03
N GLU A 22 2.47 -18.34 -0.63
CA GLU A 22 1.11 -18.02 -0.18
C GLU A 22 0.77 -18.49 1.24
N SER A 23 1.41 -19.56 1.70
CA SER A 23 1.20 -20.10 3.05
C SER A 23 1.76 -19.19 4.15
N GLU A 24 2.70 -18.29 3.81
CA GLU A 24 3.30 -17.32 4.73
C GLU A 24 2.34 -16.16 5.09
N PHE A 25 1.28 -15.96 4.29
CA PHE A 25 0.44 -14.77 4.35
C PHE A 25 -1.03 -15.06 4.69
N LEU A 26 -1.61 -14.22 5.55
CA LEU A 26 -3.05 -14.20 5.74
C LEU A 26 -3.77 -13.76 4.46
N LYS A 27 -5.02 -14.19 4.28
CA LYS A 27 -5.84 -13.92 3.09
C LYS A 27 -5.75 -12.49 2.51
N PRO A 28 -5.87 -11.39 3.28
CA PRO A 28 -5.80 -10.03 2.72
C PRO A 28 -4.41 -9.64 2.19
N TYR A 29 -3.35 -10.36 2.58
CA TYR A 29 -1.96 -10.08 2.21
C TYR A 29 -1.45 -10.99 1.09
N LYS A 30 -2.29 -11.89 0.57
CA LYS A 30 -1.95 -12.75 -0.59
C LYS A 30 -2.06 -12.00 -1.92
N THR A 31 -2.82 -10.93 -1.95
CA THR A 31 -3.02 -10.07 -3.12
C THR A 31 -2.48 -8.68 -2.81
N LEU A 32 -1.93 -8.03 -3.82
CA LEU A 32 -1.37 -6.68 -3.73
C LEU A 32 -1.80 -5.85 -4.92
N ARG A 33 -1.75 -4.52 -4.77
CA ARG A 33 -1.82 -3.60 -5.89
C ARG A 33 -0.42 -3.11 -6.22
N TYR A 34 -0.07 -3.14 -7.50
CA TYR A 34 1.20 -2.64 -8.01
C TYR A 34 0.98 -1.65 -9.14
N PHE A 35 1.96 -0.78 -9.36
CA PHE A 35 1.86 0.35 -10.28
C PHE A 35 3.02 0.30 -11.29
N PRO A 36 2.82 -0.34 -12.45
CA PRO A 36 3.88 -0.44 -13.46
C PRO A 36 4.10 0.86 -14.24
N ASN A 37 3.15 1.81 -14.14
CA ASN A 37 3.16 3.08 -14.86
C ASN A 37 2.77 4.21 -13.90
N GLY A 38 3.33 5.39 -14.12
CA GLY A 38 2.99 6.62 -13.43
C GLY A 38 3.77 6.82 -12.13
N THR A 39 4.16 8.06 -11.87
CA THR A 39 5.01 8.45 -10.74
C THR A 39 4.26 8.62 -9.43
N ARG A 40 2.92 8.77 -9.49
CA ARG A 40 2.07 9.09 -8.32
C ARG A 40 0.73 8.38 -8.43
N ASN A 41 0.41 7.56 -7.43
CA ASN A 41 -0.79 6.72 -7.42
C ASN A 41 -1.59 6.95 -6.14
N CYS A 42 -2.77 7.54 -6.28
CA CYS A 42 -3.50 8.18 -5.19
C CYS A 42 -4.73 7.40 -4.75
N TYR A 43 -4.75 6.91 -3.51
CA TYR A 43 -5.99 6.41 -2.89
C TYR A 43 -6.83 7.55 -2.35
N ASN A 44 -8.12 7.61 -2.71
CA ASN A 44 -9.06 8.60 -2.23
C ASN A 44 -9.96 8.01 -1.13
N LEU A 45 -9.59 8.23 0.14
CA LEU A 45 -10.36 7.74 1.29
C LEU A 45 -11.25 8.86 1.85
N THR A 46 -12.56 8.59 1.93
CA THR A 46 -13.52 9.49 2.59
C THR A 46 -13.69 9.04 4.03
N VAL A 47 -13.26 9.91 4.95
CA VAL A 47 -13.26 9.68 6.40
C VAL A 47 -13.91 10.88 7.08
N GLU A 48 -14.35 10.71 8.32
CA GLU A 48 -15.02 11.78 9.02
C GLU A 48 -14.05 12.88 9.44
N LYS A 49 -14.37 14.12 9.07
CA LYS A 49 -13.54 15.28 9.39
C LYS A 49 -13.49 15.50 10.90
N GLY A 50 -12.31 15.82 11.41
CA GLY A 50 -12.11 16.22 12.81
C GLY A 50 -12.12 15.07 13.83
N ARG A 51 -12.30 13.81 13.41
CA ARG A 51 -12.08 12.65 14.28
C ARG A 51 -10.69 12.06 14.09
N ASN A 52 -10.12 11.53 15.17
CA ASN A 52 -8.89 10.75 15.12
C ASN A 52 -9.11 9.44 14.37
N HIS A 53 -8.33 9.20 13.34
CA HIS A 53 -8.30 7.96 12.58
C HIS A 53 -6.93 7.32 12.67
N LEU A 54 -6.90 5.98 12.79
CA LEU A 54 -5.69 5.20 12.62
C LEU A 54 -5.60 4.74 11.17
N ILE A 55 -4.57 5.22 10.47
CA ILE A 55 -4.23 4.78 9.13
C ILE A 55 -3.19 3.66 9.25
N ARG A 56 -3.48 2.52 8.62
CA ARG A 56 -2.54 1.39 8.54
C ARG A 56 -2.36 1.01 7.09
N VAL A 57 -1.11 0.86 6.67
CA VAL A 57 -0.75 0.36 5.34
C VAL A 57 0.18 -0.83 5.50
N PHE A 58 0.03 -1.79 4.59
CA PHE A 58 0.83 -3.00 4.58
C PHE A 58 1.38 -3.23 3.18
N PHE A 59 2.69 -3.41 3.09
CA PHE A 59 3.43 -3.57 1.85
C PHE A 59 4.07 -4.94 1.81
N VAL A 60 3.84 -5.69 0.73
CA VAL A 60 4.45 -6.98 0.48
C VAL A 60 4.83 -7.05 -0.98
N TYR A 61 6.00 -7.60 -1.28
CA TYR A 61 6.43 -7.88 -2.65
C TYR A 61 6.23 -9.37 -2.96
N ALA A 62 6.88 -10.23 -2.16
CA ALA A 62 6.82 -11.68 -2.25
C ALA A 62 6.88 -12.22 -3.70
N ASN A 63 7.75 -11.60 -4.51
CA ASN A 63 8.06 -11.97 -5.88
C ASN A 63 6.83 -12.20 -6.78
N TYR A 64 5.82 -11.34 -6.67
CA TYR A 64 4.57 -11.46 -7.41
C TYR A 64 4.73 -11.38 -8.93
N ASP A 65 5.82 -10.79 -9.42
CA ASP A 65 6.14 -10.60 -10.84
C ASP A 65 7.27 -11.52 -11.35
N GLY A 66 7.90 -12.29 -10.46
CA GLY A 66 8.97 -13.23 -10.81
C GLY A 66 10.35 -12.61 -11.03
N PHE A 67 10.51 -11.29 -10.83
CA PHE A 67 11.79 -10.62 -11.04
C PHE A 67 12.76 -10.70 -9.86
N ASP A 68 12.23 -10.99 -8.67
CA ASP A 68 12.95 -10.99 -7.38
C ASP A 68 13.71 -9.68 -7.09
N ILE A 69 13.08 -8.55 -7.46
CA ILE A 69 13.61 -7.20 -7.22
C ILE A 69 12.70 -6.48 -6.23
N ASN A 70 13.17 -6.29 -5.01
CA ASN A 70 12.41 -5.58 -3.99
C ASN A 70 12.22 -4.11 -4.37
N PRO A 71 10.99 -3.58 -4.28
CA PRO A 71 10.73 -2.18 -4.58
C PRO A 71 11.16 -1.27 -3.41
N ASN A 72 11.51 -0.04 -3.77
CA ASN A 72 11.74 1.08 -2.86
C ASN A 72 10.95 2.29 -3.39
N PHE A 73 10.13 2.91 -2.54
CA PHE A 73 9.29 4.04 -2.93
C PHE A 73 8.89 4.89 -1.73
N ASP A 74 8.51 6.14 -1.99
CA ASP A 74 8.00 7.03 -0.95
C ASP A 74 6.48 6.90 -0.77
N LEU A 75 6.07 6.99 0.50
CA LEU A 75 4.69 7.01 0.93
C LEU A 75 4.33 8.42 1.41
N TYR A 76 3.31 9.02 0.80
CA TYR A 76 2.81 10.33 1.21
C TYR A 76 1.41 10.25 1.80
N LEU A 77 1.12 11.18 2.71
CA LEU A 77 -0.22 11.51 3.16
C LEU A 77 -0.58 12.94 2.71
N GLY A 78 -1.37 13.04 1.65
CA GLY A 78 -1.61 14.31 0.98
C GLY A 78 -0.29 14.87 0.41
N PRO A 79 0.09 16.12 0.71
CA PRO A 79 1.35 16.68 0.27
C PRO A 79 2.56 16.29 1.14
N ASN A 80 2.35 15.63 2.28
CA ASN A 80 3.40 15.39 3.27
C ASN A 80 4.02 14.00 3.09
N LEU A 81 5.35 13.92 3.06
CA LEU A 81 6.06 12.65 3.14
C LEU A 81 5.75 12.00 4.49
N TRP A 82 5.19 10.80 4.46
CA TRP A 82 5.00 9.98 5.63
C TRP A 82 6.26 9.14 5.89
N GLY A 83 6.83 8.53 4.85
CA GLY A 83 8.12 7.85 4.95
C GLY A 83 8.47 7.07 3.69
N THR A 84 9.68 6.53 3.65
CA THR A 84 10.16 5.67 2.56
C THR A 84 9.92 4.21 2.89
N ILE A 85 9.34 3.48 1.94
CA ILE A 85 9.11 2.05 2.03
C ILE A 85 10.25 1.35 1.30
N ASP A 86 11.08 0.66 2.06
CA ASP A 86 12.12 -0.22 1.53
C ASP A 86 11.79 -1.67 1.89
N LEU A 87 11.52 -2.49 0.87
CA LEU A 87 11.22 -3.90 1.09
C LEU A 87 12.44 -4.81 1.04
N GLN A 88 13.65 -4.27 0.90
CA GLN A 88 14.87 -5.09 0.93
C GLN A 88 14.99 -5.85 2.27
N GLY A 89 15.11 -7.18 2.19
CA GLY A 89 15.13 -8.06 3.36
C GLY A 89 13.80 -8.18 4.13
N GLN A 90 12.74 -7.46 3.72
CA GLN A 90 11.43 -7.49 4.36
C GLN A 90 10.57 -8.65 3.84
N VAL A 91 10.99 -9.88 4.14
CA VAL A 91 10.36 -11.13 3.63
C VAL A 91 8.86 -11.20 3.93
N LYS A 92 8.45 -10.78 5.14
CA LYS A 92 7.05 -10.78 5.60
C LYS A 92 6.30 -9.49 5.27
N GLY A 93 6.94 -8.56 4.55
CA GLY A 93 6.41 -7.24 4.27
C GLY A 93 6.67 -6.22 5.39
N LEU A 94 6.29 -4.97 5.11
CA LEU A 94 6.46 -3.82 5.99
C LEU A 94 5.10 -3.22 6.35
N ARG A 95 4.92 -2.81 7.61
CA ARG A 95 3.72 -2.13 8.09
C ARG A 95 4.06 -0.70 8.50
N ALA A 96 3.28 0.25 8.00
CA ALA A 96 3.32 1.65 8.45
C ALA A 96 1.98 2.00 9.13
N GLU A 97 2.05 2.70 10.27
CA GLU A 97 0.88 3.16 11.03
C GLU A 97 1.00 4.64 11.41
N LEU A 98 -0.11 5.38 11.32
CA LEU A 98 -0.15 6.80 11.65
C LEU A 98 -1.53 7.18 12.21
N LEU A 99 -1.53 7.92 13.31
CA LEU A 99 -2.73 8.58 13.81
C LEU A 99 -2.87 9.92 13.09
N HIS A 100 -4.03 10.16 12.49
CA HIS A 100 -4.29 11.35 11.71
C HIS A 100 -5.70 11.91 11.96
N ILE A 101 -5.79 13.23 12.09
CA ILE A 101 -7.05 13.97 12.12
C ILE A 101 -7.23 14.63 10.75
N PRO A 102 -8.03 14.03 9.85
CA PRO A 102 -8.23 14.57 8.52
C PRO A 102 -9.00 15.89 8.61
N ILE A 103 -8.40 16.92 8.03
CA ILE A 103 -9.06 18.20 7.77
C ILE A 103 -9.61 18.28 6.32
N PHE A 104 -9.14 17.38 5.43
CA PHE A 104 -9.54 17.19 4.03
C PHE A 104 -9.37 15.71 3.60
N LYS A 105 -9.67 15.37 2.33
CA LYS A 105 -9.54 14.02 1.76
C LYS A 105 -8.11 13.49 1.89
N LEU A 106 -7.98 12.21 2.23
CA LEU A 106 -6.70 11.51 2.30
C LEU A 106 -6.31 11.06 0.90
N VAL A 107 -5.07 11.37 0.52
CA VAL A 107 -4.39 10.87 -0.66
C VAL A 107 -3.19 10.08 -0.17
N ALA A 108 -3.21 8.74 -0.30
CA ALA A 108 -2.01 7.94 -0.11
C ALA A 108 -1.29 7.85 -1.45
N ASP A 109 -0.06 8.33 -1.52
CA ASP A 109 0.79 8.25 -2.71
C ASP A 109 1.79 7.10 -2.59
N LEU A 110 1.96 6.34 -3.66
CA LEU A 110 2.94 5.27 -3.81
C LEU A 110 3.76 5.62 -5.07
N SER A 111 4.91 6.26 -4.87
CA SER A 111 5.77 6.73 -5.95
C SER A 111 6.95 5.79 -6.18
N GLY A 112 6.81 4.88 -7.15
CA GLY A 112 7.90 4.05 -7.70
C GLY A 112 8.35 4.55 -9.06
#